data_AF-A0A7Z9WN88-F1
#
_entry.id   AF-A0A7Z9WN88-F1
#
_cell.length_a   1.000
_cell.length_b   1.000
_cell.length_c   1.000
_cell.angle_alpha   90.00
_cell.angle_beta   90.00
_cell.angle_gamma   90.00
#
_symmetry.space_group_name_H-M   'P 1'
#
loop_
_entity.id
_entity.type
_entity.pdbx_description
1 polymer ?
#
loop_
_entity_poly.entity_id
_entity_poly.type
_entity_poly.pdbx_seq_one_letter_code
_entity_poly.pdbx_strand_id
1 'polypeptide(L)'
;MTVGATPTVISVGGDTSTLTATVEGEGGPVTDTFVIFSPTLGSITANPYAYVEAEGDEVTRWGTWEEVEDSQASDGAYLRSATAGSRLFYSFNGTAVGVIYTAHPDGGIVNFRVGAYTTTLDTYSPVVQWQQRALVATGLPPGSHVLEAEVTGTGSQLRAMAEPGYYIFIDAFESGTTTDASGVATATLTSGHVAGVCTVTATADSVTGTTTITITPDAPAELTASADPAVIATGGATSTITAAVQDQYGNDVADGTVVTFTTDLGT
;
A
#
# COMPACT_ATOMS: atom_id res chain seq x y z
N MET A 1 12.16 10.10 9.32
CA MET A 1 11.87 9.57 7.97
C MET A 1 11.92 10.71 6.98
N THR A 2 12.57 10.49 5.83
CA THR A 2 12.61 11.43 4.71
C THR A 2 11.86 10.83 3.54
N VAL A 3 10.97 11.59 2.90
CA VAL A 3 10.15 11.10 1.79
C VAL A 3 10.42 11.93 0.54
N GLY A 4 10.62 11.25 -0.59
CA GLY A 4 10.87 11.85 -1.89
C GLY A 4 9.93 11.31 -2.96
N ALA A 5 9.82 12.06 -4.05
CA ALA A 5 9.09 11.67 -5.24
C ALA A 5 9.89 12.09 -6.48
N THR A 6 9.91 11.27 -7.52
CA THR A 6 10.57 11.60 -8.79
C THR A 6 9.84 10.95 -9.97
N PRO A 7 9.34 11.73 -10.94
CA PRO A 7 9.29 13.20 -10.95
C PRO A 7 8.30 13.77 -9.91
N THR A 8 8.49 15.03 -9.52
CA THR A 8 7.56 15.77 -8.63
C THR A 8 6.40 16.43 -9.38
N VAL A 9 6.38 16.33 -10.72
CA VAL A 9 5.31 16.80 -11.59
C VAL A 9 5.00 15.68 -12.58
N ILE A 10 3.73 15.29 -12.67
CA ILE A 10 3.19 14.29 -13.61
C ILE A 10 1.86 14.78 -14.16
N SER A 11 1.35 14.22 -15.25
CA SER A 11 0.02 14.55 -15.77
C SER A 11 -1.04 13.58 -15.23
N VAL A 12 -2.31 13.93 -15.35
CA VAL A 12 -3.41 12.97 -15.20
C VAL A 12 -3.33 11.85 -16.25
N GLY A 13 -4.06 10.75 -16.03
CA GLY A 13 -4.25 9.71 -17.04
C GLY A 13 -3.24 8.56 -17.00
N GLY A 14 -2.63 8.30 -15.84
CA GLY A 14 -1.81 7.11 -15.63
C GLY A 14 -0.29 7.35 -15.66
N ASP A 15 0.16 8.59 -15.71
CA ASP A 15 1.57 8.92 -15.49
C ASP A 15 2.03 8.45 -14.10
N THR A 16 3.32 8.18 -13.96
CA THR A 16 3.87 7.59 -12.75
C THR A 16 4.94 8.44 -12.09
N SER A 17 5.00 8.40 -10.76
CA SER A 17 6.10 8.93 -9.96
C SER A 17 6.66 7.86 -9.03
N THR A 18 7.99 7.74 -8.97
CA THR A 18 8.67 6.86 -8.03
C THR A 18 8.75 7.55 -6.68
N LEU A 19 8.18 6.90 -5.66
CA LEU A 19 8.23 7.31 -4.27
C LEU A 19 9.42 6.65 -3.58
N THR A 20 10.08 7.41 -2.71
CA THR A 20 11.14 6.90 -1.84
C THR A 20 10.85 7.30 -0.40
N ALA A 21 11.10 6.39 0.54
CA ALA A 21 11.08 6.68 1.97
C ALA A 21 12.36 6.15 2.60
N THR A 22 13.14 7.03 3.22
CA THR A 22 14.34 6.69 3.99
C THR A 22 14.01 6.71 5.48
N VAL A 23 14.22 5.58 6.14
CA VAL A 23 13.97 5.39 7.58
C VAL A 23 15.30 5.23 8.31
N GLU A 24 15.56 6.15 9.23
CA GLU A 24 16.76 6.17 10.07
C GLU A 24 16.34 6.15 11.54
N GLY A 25 17.05 5.37 12.35
CA GLY A 25 16.94 5.33 13.81
C GLY A 25 18.23 5.81 14.48
N GLU A 26 18.29 5.72 15.81
CA GLU A 26 19.44 6.17 16.61
C GLU A 26 20.76 5.45 16.23
N GLY A 27 20.68 4.24 15.67
CA GLY A 27 21.82 3.43 15.23
C GLY A 27 22.10 3.44 13.72
N GLY A 28 21.43 4.27 12.93
CA GLY A 28 21.56 4.30 11.46
C GLY A 28 20.32 3.80 10.72
N PRO A 29 20.46 3.29 9.48
CA PRO A 29 19.33 2.84 8.67
C PRO A 29 18.51 1.75 9.34
N VAL A 30 17.17 1.88 9.30
CA VAL A 30 16.25 0.83 9.75
C VAL A 30 15.93 -0.05 8.57
N THR A 31 16.39 -1.29 8.58
CA THR A 31 16.17 -2.27 7.49
C THR A 31 14.93 -3.12 7.76
N ASP A 32 14.39 -3.73 6.70
CA ASP A 32 13.37 -4.77 6.81
C ASP A 32 12.07 -4.34 7.52
N THR A 33 11.78 -3.03 7.57
CA THR A 33 10.52 -2.50 8.10
C THR A 33 9.54 -2.18 6.97
N PHE A 34 8.26 -2.51 7.13
CA PHE A 34 7.24 -2.18 6.15
C PHE A 34 7.04 -0.67 6.06
N VAL A 35 6.88 -0.17 4.83
CA VAL A 35 6.54 1.22 4.58
C VAL A 35 5.24 1.31 3.79
N ILE A 36 4.28 2.03 4.36
CA ILE A 36 2.96 2.28 3.78
C ILE A 36 2.99 3.66 3.13
N PHE A 37 2.70 3.74 1.82
CA PHE A 37 2.54 5.01 1.11
C PHE A 37 1.05 5.30 0.89
N SER A 38 0.58 6.42 1.42
CA SER A 38 -0.83 6.85 1.36
C SER A 38 -0.93 8.18 0.60
N PRO A 39 -1.15 8.15 -0.73
CA PRO A 39 -1.37 9.36 -1.53
C PRO A 39 -2.80 9.90 -1.36
N THR A 40 -2.97 11.23 -1.46
CA THR A 40 -4.30 11.86 -1.48
C THR A 40 -4.97 11.80 -2.86
N LEU A 41 -4.20 11.60 -3.93
CA LEU A 41 -4.66 11.46 -5.31
C LEU A 41 -3.88 10.33 -6.02
N GLY A 42 -4.52 9.65 -6.96
CA GLY A 42 -3.92 8.49 -7.63
C GLY A 42 -3.88 7.25 -6.74
N SER A 43 -3.09 6.26 -7.14
CA SER A 43 -2.99 4.97 -6.46
C SER A 43 -1.56 4.43 -6.44
N ILE A 44 -1.24 3.64 -5.42
CA ILE A 44 -0.02 2.84 -5.40
C ILE A 44 -0.27 1.56 -6.20
N THR A 45 0.30 1.51 -7.40
CA THR A 45 0.02 0.41 -8.35
C THR A 45 1.08 -0.69 -8.27
N ALA A 46 2.33 -0.34 -7.96
CA ALA A 46 3.40 -1.29 -7.73
C ALA A 46 3.70 -1.40 -6.23
N ASN A 47 3.66 -2.64 -5.72
CA ASN A 47 3.90 -2.98 -4.32
C ASN A 47 2.92 -2.30 -3.35
N PRO A 48 1.59 -2.40 -3.57
CA PRO A 48 0.62 -1.87 -2.63
C PRO A 48 0.79 -2.55 -1.27
N TYR A 49 0.68 -1.76 -0.20
CA TYR A 49 0.56 -2.35 1.13
C TYR A 49 -0.79 -3.04 1.27
N ALA A 50 -0.80 -4.22 1.87
CA ALA A 50 -2.01 -4.93 2.25
C ALA A 50 -1.83 -5.55 3.63
N TYR A 51 -2.90 -5.52 4.41
CA TYR A 51 -3.08 -6.22 5.67
C TYR A 51 -4.31 -7.11 5.50
N VAL A 52 -4.15 -8.41 5.68
CA VAL A 52 -5.16 -9.43 5.36
C VAL A 52 -5.29 -10.39 6.53
N GLU A 53 -6.47 -10.44 7.13
CA GLU A 53 -6.78 -11.37 8.21
C GLU A 53 -6.64 -12.82 7.73
N ALA A 54 -6.12 -13.70 8.58
CA ALA A 54 -5.85 -15.09 8.20
C ALA A 54 -7.13 -15.84 7.87
N GLU A 55 -8.23 -15.47 8.53
CA GLU A 55 -9.56 -15.99 8.31
C GLU A 55 -10.30 -15.34 7.14
N GLY A 56 -9.76 -14.27 6.55
CA GLY A 56 -10.36 -13.57 5.41
C GLY A 56 -10.49 -14.41 4.14
N ASP A 57 -11.37 -13.97 3.24
CA ASP A 57 -11.68 -14.66 1.97
C ASP A 57 -10.47 -14.71 1.01
N GLU A 58 -9.49 -13.82 1.20
CA GLU A 58 -8.24 -13.76 0.44
C GLU A 58 -7.26 -14.90 0.79
N VAL A 59 -7.47 -15.60 1.91
CA VAL A 59 -6.59 -16.68 2.38
C VAL A 59 -7.24 -18.04 2.14
N THR A 60 -6.62 -18.84 1.28
CA THR A 60 -7.08 -20.21 1.00
C THR A 60 -6.54 -21.19 2.04
N ARG A 61 -7.42 -21.97 2.65
CA ARG A 61 -7.09 -22.97 3.68
C ARG A 61 -7.03 -24.38 3.07
N TRP A 62 -6.00 -25.15 3.41
CA TRP A 62 -5.88 -26.57 3.07
C TRP A 62 -5.59 -27.41 4.31
N GLY A 63 -6.23 -28.57 4.43
CA GLY A 63 -6.17 -29.40 5.63
C GLY A 63 -7.05 -28.87 6.75
N THR A 64 -6.68 -29.16 7.99
CA THR A 64 -7.45 -28.78 9.18
C THR A 64 -7.00 -27.41 9.66
N TRP A 65 -7.91 -26.45 9.71
CA TRP A 65 -7.75 -25.15 10.36
C TRP A 65 -9.01 -24.85 11.16
N GLU A 66 -8.83 -24.34 12.37
CA GLU A 66 -9.89 -23.88 13.25
C GLU A 66 -9.79 -22.36 13.34
N GLU A 67 -10.93 -21.69 13.18
CA GLU A 67 -11.08 -20.27 13.45
C GLU A 67 -11.47 -20.10 14.91
N VAL A 68 -10.78 -19.20 15.61
CA VAL A 68 -10.97 -18.96 17.04
C VAL A 68 -11.29 -17.50 17.25
N GLU A 69 -12.48 -17.23 17.77
CA GLU A 69 -12.88 -15.89 18.19
C GLU A 69 -12.13 -15.47 19.45
N ASP A 70 -11.44 -14.33 19.39
CA ASP A 70 -10.78 -13.71 20.54
C ASP A 70 -10.64 -12.20 20.30
N SER A 71 -11.13 -11.39 21.24
CA SER A 71 -11.04 -9.92 21.16
C SER A 71 -9.62 -9.34 21.11
N GLN A 72 -8.60 -10.16 21.41
CA GLN A 72 -7.19 -9.75 21.34
C GLN A 72 -6.58 -9.97 19.95
N ALA A 73 -7.25 -10.76 19.10
CA ALA A 73 -6.88 -10.98 17.71
C ALA A 73 -7.32 -9.78 16.85
N SER A 74 -6.66 -9.63 15.70
CA SER A 74 -7.05 -8.63 14.72
C SER A 74 -8.42 -8.99 14.15
N ASP A 75 -9.28 -7.98 14.00
CA ASP A 75 -10.71 -8.12 13.68
C ASP A 75 -11.53 -9.12 14.54
N GLY A 76 -10.97 -9.61 15.65
CA GLY A 76 -11.63 -10.46 16.62
C GLY A 76 -11.51 -11.97 16.40
N ALA A 77 -10.71 -12.44 15.43
CA ALA A 77 -10.47 -13.87 15.21
C ALA A 77 -9.05 -14.17 14.71
N TYR A 78 -8.63 -15.43 14.83
CA TYR A 78 -7.40 -15.93 14.21
C TYR A 78 -7.59 -17.39 13.77
N LEU A 79 -6.70 -17.87 12.90
CA LEU A 79 -6.64 -19.27 12.51
C LEU A 79 -5.61 -20.05 13.33
N ARG A 80 -5.98 -21.26 13.76
CA ARG A 80 -5.02 -22.20 14.32
C ARG A 80 -5.07 -23.59 13.72
N SER A 81 -3.92 -24.26 13.75
CA SER A 81 -3.84 -25.67 13.42
C SER A 81 -2.65 -26.34 14.10
N ALA A 82 -2.86 -27.60 14.46
CA ALA A 82 -1.83 -28.51 14.98
C ALA A 82 -1.59 -29.71 14.03
N THR A 83 -2.30 -29.77 12.89
CA THR A 83 -2.21 -30.92 11.99
C THR A 83 -1.05 -30.73 11.01
N ALA A 84 -0.04 -31.60 11.10
CA ALA A 84 1.09 -31.58 10.17
C ALA A 84 0.61 -31.63 8.70
N GLY A 85 1.13 -30.74 7.87
CA GLY A 85 0.76 -30.61 6.46
C GLY A 85 -0.48 -29.75 6.18
N SER A 86 -1.18 -29.23 7.20
CA SER A 86 -2.14 -28.16 7.02
C SER A 86 -1.45 -26.91 6.47
N ARG A 87 -2.09 -26.21 5.53
CA ARG A 87 -1.52 -25.07 4.82
C ARG A 87 -2.45 -23.88 4.72
N LEU A 88 -1.89 -22.68 4.73
CA LEU A 88 -2.54 -21.44 4.28
C LEU A 88 -1.83 -20.93 3.03
N PHE A 89 -2.62 -20.38 2.11
CA PHE A 89 -2.12 -19.72 0.91
C PHE A 89 -2.63 -18.29 0.84
N TYR A 90 -1.72 -17.33 0.81
CA TYR A 90 -2.02 -15.90 0.68
C TYR A 90 -1.40 -15.37 -0.62
N SER A 91 -2.25 -14.88 -1.53
CA SER A 91 -1.81 -14.24 -2.77
C SER A 91 -1.63 -12.75 -2.55
N PHE A 92 -0.47 -12.20 -2.90
CA PHE A 92 -0.16 -10.79 -2.67
C PHE A 92 0.58 -10.15 -3.85
N ASN A 93 0.60 -8.82 -3.90
CA ASN A 93 1.43 -8.05 -4.81
C ASN A 93 2.43 -7.21 -4.00
N GLY A 94 3.72 -7.39 -4.23
CA GLY A 94 4.74 -6.69 -3.45
C GLY A 94 6.14 -7.27 -3.61
N THR A 95 7.07 -6.67 -2.88
CA THR A 95 8.46 -7.11 -2.77
C THR A 95 8.76 -7.79 -1.43
N ALA A 96 7.80 -7.76 -0.50
CA ALA A 96 7.92 -8.35 0.82
C ALA A 96 6.57 -8.88 1.34
N VAL A 97 6.65 -9.87 2.24
CA VAL A 97 5.52 -10.41 2.98
C VAL A 97 5.95 -10.81 4.40
N GLY A 98 5.07 -10.56 5.36
CA GLY A 98 5.21 -10.90 6.76
C GLY A 98 3.95 -11.57 7.29
N VAL A 99 4.08 -12.11 8.50
CA VAL A 99 3.00 -12.77 9.23
C VAL A 99 2.84 -12.13 10.59
N ILE A 100 1.58 -11.94 10.98
CA ILE A 100 1.16 -11.58 12.31
C ILE A 100 0.63 -12.84 12.97
N TYR A 101 1.12 -13.15 14.17
CA TYR A 101 0.85 -14.39 14.85
C TYR A 101 0.79 -14.20 16.37
N THR A 102 0.22 -15.19 17.04
CA THR A 102 0.24 -15.27 18.50
C THR A 102 1.35 -16.21 18.92
N ALA A 103 2.39 -15.70 19.58
CA ALA A 103 3.37 -16.55 20.21
C ALA A 103 2.76 -17.17 21.47
N HIS A 104 2.86 -18.49 21.63
CA HIS A 104 2.08 -19.23 22.62
C HIS A 104 2.91 -20.36 23.28
N PRO A 105 2.62 -20.76 24.53
CA PRO A 105 3.29 -21.91 25.18
C PRO A 105 3.15 -23.23 24.43
N ASP A 106 2.08 -23.36 23.64
CA ASP A 106 1.82 -24.50 22.75
C ASP A 106 2.23 -24.27 21.30
N GLY A 107 2.96 -23.18 21.04
CA GLY A 107 3.49 -22.81 19.74
C GLY A 107 4.42 -23.88 19.15
N GLY A 108 4.19 -24.18 17.87
CA GLY A 108 5.01 -25.07 17.07
C GLY A 108 5.84 -24.34 16.02
N ILE A 109 6.43 -25.14 15.13
CA ILE A 109 7.19 -24.64 13.98
C ILE A 109 6.32 -24.61 12.73
N VAL A 110 6.30 -23.48 12.02
CA VAL A 110 5.67 -23.33 10.70
C VAL A 110 6.76 -23.08 9.65
N ASN A 111 6.60 -23.72 8.49
CA ASN A 111 7.43 -23.45 7.32
C ASN A 111 6.72 -22.44 6.44
N PHE A 112 7.41 -21.41 5.99
CA PHE A 112 6.92 -20.49 4.98
C PHE A 112 7.67 -20.66 3.68
N ARG A 113 6.94 -20.55 2.56
CA ARG A 113 7.51 -20.58 1.21
C ARG A 113 6.92 -19.46 0.34
N VAL A 114 7.78 -18.77 -0.40
CA VAL A 114 7.38 -17.78 -1.43
C VAL A 114 8.25 -18.03 -2.66
N GLY A 115 7.73 -18.75 -3.64
CA GLY A 115 8.54 -19.21 -4.78
C GLY A 115 9.76 -20.01 -4.31
N ALA A 116 10.97 -19.50 -4.54
CA ALA A 116 12.22 -20.12 -4.10
C ALA A 116 12.64 -19.79 -2.66
N TYR A 117 12.03 -18.77 -2.04
CA TYR A 117 12.33 -18.39 -0.67
C TYR A 117 11.67 -19.37 0.30
N THR A 118 12.42 -19.83 1.29
CA THR A 118 11.92 -20.72 2.34
C THR A 118 12.48 -20.28 3.68
N THR A 119 11.62 -20.16 4.69
CA THR A 119 12.03 -19.88 6.07
C THR A 119 11.17 -20.67 7.04
N THR A 120 11.61 -20.76 8.30
CA THR A 120 10.88 -21.42 9.37
C THR A 120 10.69 -20.44 10.52
N LEU A 121 9.50 -20.44 11.12
CA LEU A 121 9.22 -19.65 12.31
C LEU A 121 8.85 -20.59 13.46
N ASP A 122 9.56 -20.43 14.57
CA ASP A 122 9.17 -21.02 15.85
C ASP A 122 8.22 -20.04 16.56
N THR A 123 6.97 -20.46 16.76
CA THR A 123 5.92 -19.64 17.38
C THR A 123 5.83 -19.83 18.89
N TYR A 124 6.76 -20.59 19.49
CA TYR A 124 6.77 -20.81 20.93
C TYR A 124 7.16 -19.57 21.72
N SER A 125 6.40 -19.30 22.78
CA SER A 125 6.79 -18.39 23.86
C SER A 125 6.27 -18.94 25.19
N PRO A 126 7.02 -18.86 26.30
CA PRO A 126 6.53 -19.33 27.61
C PRO A 126 5.33 -18.53 28.14
N VAL A 127 4.99 -17.40 27.52
CA VAL A 127 3.83 -16.56 27.82
C VAL A 127 3.13 -16.22 26.52
N VAL A 128 1.80 -16.13 26.54
CA VAL A 128 1.04 -15.69 25.37
C VAL A 128 1.40 -14.26 25.02
N GLN A 129 1.82 -14.03 23.78
CA GLN A 129 2.11 -12.72 23.23
C GLN A 129 1.35 -12.55 21.91
N TRP A 130 0.40 -11.64 21.91
CA TRP A 130 -0.41 -11.30 20.75
C TRP A 130 0.35 -10.37 19.81
N GLN A 131 -0.09 -10.26 18.56
CA GLN A 131 0.39 -9.27 17.60
C GLN A 131 1.91 -9.36 17.34
N GLN A 132 2.47 -10.56 17.43
CA GLN A 132 3.88 -10.77 17.09
C GLN A 132 4.02 -10.73 15.58
N ARG A 133 5.04 -10.01 15.10
CA ARG A 133 5.31 -9.85 13.67
C ARG A 133 6.59 -10.58 13.31
N ALA A 134 6.54 -11.34 12.23
CA ALA A 134 7.72 -11.95 11.64
C ALA A 134 7.73 -11.71 10.14
N LEU A 135 8.87 -11.22 9.65
CA LEU A 135 9.09 -11.06 8.22
C LEU A 135 9.40 -12.43 7.60
N VAL A 136 8.69 -12.76 6.52
CA VAL A 136 8.81 -14.06 5.87
C VAL A 136 9.74 -13.98 4.66
N ALA A 137 9.57 -12.96 3.83
CA ALA A 137 10.44 -12.72 2.67
C ALA A 137 10.52 -11.23 2.36
N THR A 138 11.69 -10.79 1.88
CA THR A 138 11.97 -9.45 1.35
C THR A 138 12.79 -9.53 0.07
N GLY A 139 12.89 -8.40 -0.64
CA GLY A 139 13.67 -8.33 -1.88
C GLY A 139 13.12 -9.21 -3.00
N LEU A 140 11.84 -9.59 -2.93
CA LEU A 140 11.17 -10.31 -3.99
C LEU A 140 11.08 -9.42 -5.23
N PRO A 141 11.09 -9.99 -6.45
CA PRO A 141 10.78 -9.23 -7.66
C PRO A 141 9.41 -8.53 -7.53
N PRO A 142 9.25 -7.27 -7.99
CA PRO A 142 7.95 -6.61 -7.97
C PRO A 142 6.91 -7.42 -8.75
N GLY A 143 5.72 -7.58 -8.17
CA GLY A 143 4.62 -8.29 -8.82
C GLY A 143 3.87 -9.21 -7.88
N SER A 144 3.09 -10.12 -8.48
CA SER A 144 2.25 -11.07 -7.77
C SER A 144 3.03 -12.29 -7.30
N HIS A 145 2.78 -12.70 -6.06
CA HIS A 145 3.38 -13.86 -5.40
C HIS A 145 2.31 -14.64 -4.63
N VAL A 146 2.68 -15.85 -4.22
CA VAL A 146 1.88 -16.66 -3.30
C VAL A 146 2.76 -17.07 -2.13
N LEU A 147 2.34 -16.71 -0.93
CA LEU A 147 2.87 -17.24 0.32
C LEU A 147 2.17 -18.55 0.64
N GLU A 148 2.94 -19.61 0.91
CA GLU A 148 2.48 -20.86 1.52
C GLU A 148 2.99 -20.91 2.97
N ALA A 149 2.10 -21.10 3.94
CA ALA A 149 2.43 -21.40 5.33
C ALA A 149 2.05 -22.87 5.62
N GLU A 150 3.00 -23.71 6.01
CA GLU A 150 2.79 -25.15 6.26
C GLU A 150 3.09 -25.51 7.72
N VAL A 151 2.10 -26.08 8.41
CA VAL A 151 2.24 -26.61 9.76
C VAL A 151 3.16 -27.83 9.72
N THR A 152 4.27 -27.80 10.46
CA THR A 152 5.23 -28.92 10.48
C THR A 152 4.81 -30.08 11.36
N GLY A 153 3.90 -29.84 12.32
CA GLY A 153 3.60 -30.80 13.40
C GLY A 153 4.76 -31.00 14.38
N THR A 154 5.79 -30.15 14.32
CA THR A 154 6.95 -30.20 15.20
C THR A 154 6.85 -29.08 16.23
N GLY A 155 7.07 -29.41 17.50
CA GLY A 155 7.14 -28.42 18.57
C GLY A 155 8.50 -27.76 18.68
N SER A 156 8.56 -26.63 19.37
CA SER A 156 9.81 -25.92 19.63
C SER A 156 10.82 -26.77 20.40
N GLN A 157 12.09 -26.69 20.01
CA GLN A 157 13.21 -27.25 20.80
C GLN A 157 13.50 -26.46 22.08
N LEU A 158 12.92 -25.26 22.23
CA LEU A 158 13.06 -24.41 23.41
C LEU A 158 12.09 -24.81 24.54
N ARG A 159 11.17 -25.74 24.28
CA ARG A 159 10.23 -26.29 25.27
C ARG A 159 10.82 -27.51 25.97
N ALA A 160 10.81 -27.52 27.31
CA ALA A 160 11.42 -28.58 28.13
C ALA A 160 10.50 -29.78 28.45
N MET A 161 9.35 -29.94 27.77
CA MET A 161 8.25 -30.84 28.20
C MET A 161 8.02 -32.02 27.23
N ALA A 162 7.51 -33.14 27.78
CA ALA A 162 7.32 -34.43 27.08
C ALA A 162 6.21 -34.45 26.01
N GLU A 163 5.29 -33.48 26.03
CA GLU A 163 4.26 -33.31 25.01
C GLU A 163 4.65 -32.09 24.16
N PRO A 164 5.00 -32.26 22.87
CA PRO A 164 5.32 -31.12 22.03
C PRO A 164 4.04 -30.30 21.83
N GLY A 165 4.05 -29.01 22.16
CA GLY A 165 3.07 -28.08 21.61
C GLY A 165 3.43 -27.85 20.16
N TYR A 166 2.49 -28.08 19.25
CA TYR A 166 2.71 -27.95 17.81
C TYR A 166 1.60 -27.16 17.12
N TYR A 167 0.89 -26.30 17.88
CA TYR A 167 -0.10 -25.41 17.30
C TYR A 167 0.58 -24.21 16.64
N ILE A 168 0.08 -23.84 15.48
CA ILE A 168 0.40 -22.59 14.78
C ILE A 168 -0.82 -21.69 14.89
N PHE A 169 -0.62 -20.44 15.31
CA PHE A 169 -1.67 -19.44 15.54
C PHE A 169 -1.41 -18.24 14.63
N ILE A 170 -2.06 -18.17 13.47
CA ILE A 170 -1.89 -17.10 12.49
C ILE A 170 -3.05 -16.12 12.61
N ASP A 171 -2.73 -14.87 12.89
CA ASP A 171 -3.68 -13.76 13.03
C ASP A 171 -3.92 -13.13 11.66
N ALA A 172 -2.85 -12.64 11.02
CA ALA A 172 -2.96 -11.96 9.74
C ALA A 172 -1.67 -12.10 8.92
N PHE A 173 -1.73 -11.62 7.69
CA PHE A 173 -0.59 -11.40 6.82
C PHE A 173 -0.48 -9.93 6.46
N GLU A 174 0.75 -9.48 6.26
CA GLU A 174 1.00 -8.18 5.67
C GLU A 174 1.96 -8.29 4.49
N SER A 175 1.78 -7.47 3.48
CA SER A 175 2.62 -7.46 2.28
C SER A 175 2.76 -6.05 1.72
N GLY A 176 3.80 -5.84 0.93
CA GLY A 176 4.04 -4.55 0.28
C GLY A 176 5.52 -4.37 0.00
N THR A 177 6.08 -3.24 0.42
CA THR A 177 7.52 -2.98 0.38
C THR A 177 8.08 -2.80 1.78
N THR A 178 9.31 -3.28 1.98
CA THR A 178 10.11 -2.99 3.17
C THR A 178 11.27 -2.06 2.82
N THR A 179 11.92 -1.50 3.82
CA THR A 179 13.21 -0.84 3.66
C THR A 179 14.32 -1.84 3.34
N ASP A 180 15.24 -1.44 2.46
CA ASP A 180 16.43 -2.19 2.13
C ASP A 180 17.56 -2.02 3.16
N ALA A 181 18.76 -2.54 2.85
CA ALA A 181 19.94 -2.42 3.70
C ALA A 181 20.41 -0.96 3.93
N SER A 182 19.95 -0.02 3.11
CA SER A 182 20.20 1.42 3.25
C SER A 182 19.03 2.15 3.94
N GLY A 183 18.04 1.41 4.44
CA GLY A 183 16.86 1.97 5.08
C GLY A 183 15.87 2.60 4.09
N VAL A 184 15.92 2.23 2.81
CA VAL A 184 15.11 2.85 1.75
C VAL A 184 14.03 1.88 1.28
N ALA A 185 12.77 2.34 1.29
CA ALA A 185 11.64 1.66 0.64
C ALA A 185 11.19 2.45 -0.60
N THR A 186 10.69 1.74 -1.62
CA THR A 186 10.26 2.36 -2.88
C THR A 186 8.90 1.84 -3.33
N ALA A 187 8.11 2.74 -3.93
CA ALA A 187 6.81 2.42 -4.52
C ALA A 187 6.57 3.28 -5.77
N THR A 188 5.56 2.93 -6.56
CA THR A 188 5.16 3.71 -7.73
C THR A 188 3.74 4.24 -7.56
N LEU A 189 3.63 5.57 -7.51
CA LEU A 189 2.35 6.26 -7.64
C LEU A 189 1.96 6.30 -9.12
N THR A 190 0.69 6.02 -9.42
CA THR A 190 0.06 6.23 -10.72
C THR A 190 -1.03 7.29 -10.58
N SER A 191 -1.01 8.31 -11.44
CA SER A 191 -2.02 9.37 -11.44
C SER A 191 -3.39 8.86 -11.88
N GLY A 192 -4.44 9.40 -11.29
CA GLY A 192 -5.82 9.22 -11.74
C GLY A 192 -6.23 10.27 -12.77
N HIS A 193 -7.52 10.58 -12.82
CA HIS A 193 -8.10 11.58 -13.73
C HIS A 193 -8.31 12.95 -13.10
N VAL A 194 -7.87 13.15 -11.86
CA VAL A 194 -8.06 14.41 -11.12
C VAL A 194 -6.72 15.14 -11.03
N ALA A 195 -6.68 16.36 -11.55
CA ALA A 195 -5.53 17.26 -11.42
C ALA A 195 -5.51 17.92 -10.04
N GLY A 196 -4.32 18.26 -9.55
CA GLY A 196 -4.13 18.90 -8.27
C GLY A 196 -2.83 18.49 -7.58
N VAL A 197 -2.67 18.94 -6.33
CA VAL A 197 -1.52 18.57 -5.50
C VAL A 197 -1.83 17.26 -4.79
N CYS A 198 -1.08 16.22 -5.11
CA CYS A 198 -1.06 14.96 -4.37
C CYS A 198 -0.08 15.07 -3.20
N THR A 199 -0.59 14.99 -1.97
CA THR A 199 0.25 14.79 -0.80
C THR A 199 0.42 13.30 -0.58
N VAL A 200 1.66 12.84 -0.46
CA VAL A 200 1.98 11.45 -0.14
C VAL A 200 2.50 11.39 1.28
N THR A 201 1.85 10.58 2.12
CA THR A 201 2.34 10.25 3.46
C THR A 201 2.97 8.87 3.43
N ALA A 202 4.23 8.75 3.84
CA ALA A 202 4.86 7.45 4.10
C ALA A 202 4.86 7.19 5.61
N THR A 203 4.55 5.96 6.00
CA THR A 203 4.48 5.52 7.40
C THR A 203 5.26 4.22 7.58
N ALA A 204 6.12 4.17 8.59
CA ALA A 204 6.83 2.97 9.06
C ALA A 204 6.66 2.93 10.58
N ASP A 205 5.93 1.92 11.07
CA ASP A 205 5.44 1.86 12.45
C ASP A 205 4.76 3.18 12.87
N SER A 206 5.33 3.90 13.84
CA SER A 206 4.82 5.19 14.33
C SER A 206 5.46 6.40 13.68
N VAL A 207 6.45 6.21 12.80
CA VAL A 207 7.21 7.29 12.16
C VAL A 207 6.62 7.60 10.80
N THR A 208 6.31 8.88 10.57
CA THR A 208 5.76 9.36 9.30
C THR A 208 6.65 10.40 8.64
N GLY A 209 6.55 10.52 7.32
CA GLY A 209 7.06 11.64 6.54
C GLY A 209 6.14 11.96 5.37
N THR A 210 6.31 13.13 4.75
CA THR A 210 5.45 13.55 3.62
C THR A 210 6.27 14.15 2.48
N THR A 211 5.72 14.05 1.28
CA THR A 211 6.19 14.75 0.08
C THR A 211 4.99 15.14 -0.79
N THR A 212 5.17 16.03 -1.75
CA THR A 212 4.10 16.46 -2.67
C THR A 212 4.48 16.22 -4.12
N ILE A 213 3.47 15.89 -4.92
CA ILE A 213 3.55 15.73 -6.37
C ILE A 213 2.45 16.59 -6.98
N THR A 214 2.79 17.41 -7.98
CA THR A 214 1.79 18.15 -8.76
C THR A 214 1.30 17.28 -9.91
N ILE A 215 0.01 16.95 -9.91
CA ILE A 215 -0.66 16.28 -11.02
C ILE A 215 -1.29 17.35 -11.90
N THR A 216 -0.79 17.55 -13.11
CA THR A 216 -1.29 18.55 -14.06
C THR A 216 -2.45 18.01 -14.89
N PRO A 217 -3.41 18.87 -15.29
CA PRO A 217 -4.42 18.51 -16.29
C PRO A 217 -3.77 18.13 -17.62
N ASP A 218 -4.50 17.41 -18.46
CA ASP A 218 -4.07 17.08 -19.83
C ASP A 218 -4.28 18.28 -20.77
N ALA A 219 -4.01 18.08 -22.06
CA ALA A 219 -4.25 19.08 -23.10
C ALA A 219 -5.73 19.52 -23.14
N PRO A 220 -6.00 20.79 -23.51
CA PRO A 220 -7.37 21.28 -23.71
C PRO A 220 -8.20 20.38 -24.63
N ALA A 221 -9.39 20.01 -24.19
CA ALA A 221 -10.34 19.19 -24.94
C ALA A 221 -11.72 19.85 -25.06
N GLU A 222 -12.15 20.60 -24.04
CA GLU A 222 -13.44 21.28 -24.00
C GLU A 222 -13.24 22.78 -23.71
N LEU A 223 -14.02 23.63 -24.40
CA LEU A 223 -14.06 25.06 -24.17
C LEU A 223 -15.51 25.51 -24.10
N THR A 224 -15.86 26.18 -23.01
CA THR A 224 -17.13 26.89 -22.87
C THR A 224 -16.86 28.39 -22.78
N ALA A 225 -17.78 29.21 -23.31
CA ALA A 225 -17.67 30.65 -23.25
C ALA A 225 -19.01 31.28 -22.86
N SER A 226 -18.96 32.29 -22.00
CA SER A 226 -20.13 33.06 -21.55
C SER A 226 -19.87 34.56 -21.65
N ALA A 227 -20.92 35.32 -21.94
CA ALA A 227 -20.91 36.77 -21.99
C ALA A 227 -21.76 37.35 -20.85
N ASP A 228 -21.22 38.27 -20.06
CA ASP A 228 -21.97 39.00 -19.03
C ASP A 228 -21.75 40.53 -19.11
N PRO A 229 -22.79 41.32 -19.43
CA PRO A 229 -24.15 40.88 -19.82
C PRO A 229 -24.19 40.29 -21.24
N ALA A 230 -25.02 39.25 -21.44
CA ALA A 230 -25.18 38.57 -22.74
C ALA A 230 -25.76 39.47 -23.86
N VAL A 231 -26.31 40.63 -23.50
CA VAL A 231 -26.84 41.63 -24.43
C VAL A 231 -26.37 43.00 -23.99
N ILE A 232 -25.82 43.77 -24.93
CA ILE A 232 -25.34 45.13 -24.72
C ILE A 232 -25.92 46.09 -25.77
N ALA A 233 -26.09 47.35 -25.39
CA ALA A 233 -26.53 48.38 -26.33
C ALA A 233 -25.39 48.83 -27.26
N THR A 234 -25.73 49.29 -28.46
CA THR A 234 -24.77 49.96 -29.35
C THR A 234 -24.30 51.28 -28.73
N GLY A 235 -23.05 51.68 -28.97
CA GLY A 235 -22.53 52.99 -28.54
C GLY A 235 -21.66 52.97 -27.29
N GLY A 236 -20.91 51.90 -27.05
CA GLY A 236 -19.88 51.84 -26.00
C GLY A 236 -20.25 51.06 -24.74
N ALA A 237 -21.39 50.36 -24.71
CA ALA A 237 -21.63 49.35 -23.67
C ALA A 237 -20.68 48.16 -23.88
N THR A 238 -20.28 47.51 -22.78
CA THR A 238 -19.30 46.43 -22.78
C THR A 238 -19.86 45.16 -22.16
N SER A 239 -19.38 44.01 -22.62
CA SER A 239 -19.62 42.70 -22.02
C SER A 239 -18.29 42.05 -21.67
N THR A 240 -18.23 41.34 -20.54
CA THR A 240 -17.10 40.47 -20.22
C THR A 240 -17.32 39.12 -20.88
N ILE A 241 -16.36 38.63 -21.65
CA ILE A 241 -16.36 37.26 -22.15
C ILE A 241 -15.45 36.43 -21.26
N THR A 242 -16.01 35.38 -20.66
CA THR A 242 -15.27 34.41 -19.86
C THR A 242 -15.25 33.09 -20.60
N ALA A 243 -14.05 32.54 -20.85
CA ALA A 243 -13.89 31.19 -21.37
C ALA A 243 -13.37 30.28 -20.25
N ALA A 244 -13.99 29.11 -20.08
CA ALA A 244 -13.47 28.04 -19.24
C ALA A 244 -13.01 26.91 -20.16
N VAL A 245 -11.78 26.46 -19.96
CA VAL A 245 -11.13 25.44 -20.79
C VAL A 245 -10.79 24.26 -19.91
N GLN A 246 -11.25 23.07 -20.31
CA GLN A 246 -11.07 21.83 -19.58
C GLN A 246 -10.38 20.78 -20.43
N ASP A 247 -9.67 19.87 -19.78
CA ASP A 247 -9.14 18.66 -20.42
C ASP A 247 -10.25 17.61 -20.63
N GLN A 248 -9.89 16.47 -21.23
CA GLN A 248 -10.85 15.40 -21.53
C GLN A 248 -11.44 14.70 -20.28
N TYR A 249 -10.89 14.99 -19.10
CA TYR A 249 -11.32 14.43 -17.82
C TYR A 249 -12.11 15.45 -16.98
N GLY A 250 -12.33 16.66 -17.49
CA GLY A 250 -13.06 17.73 -16.80
C GLY A 250 -12.20 18.54 -15.83
N ASN A 251 -10.87 18.44 -15.90
CA ASN A 251 -9.99 19.31 -15.12
C ASN A 251 -9.81 20.65 -15.85
N ASP A 252 -9.85 21.76 -15.12
CA ASP A 252 -9.46 23.06 -15.68
C ASP A 252 -7.99 23.00 -16.11
N VAL A 253 -7.71 23.44 -17.34
CA VAL A 253 -6.35 23.41 -17.89
C VAL A 253 -5.44 24.42 -17.18
N ALA A 254 -4.12 24.23 -17.30
CA ALA A 254 -3.16 25.07 -16.60
C ALA A 254 -3.27 26.56 -16.97
N ASP A 255 -3.08 27.42 -15.96
CA ASP A 255 -3.01 28.87 -16.14
C ASP A 255 -1.97 29.25 -17.20
N GLY A 256 -2.30 30.24 -18.03
CA GLY A 256 -1.47 30.67 -19.15
C GLY A 256 -1.73 29.91 -20.46
N THR A 257 -2.66 28.94 -20.47
CA THR A 257 -3.17 28.36 -21.71
C THR A 257 -3.76 29.46 -22.60
N VAL A 258 -3.27 29.56 -23.83
CA VAL A 258 -3.66 30.64 -24.74
C VAL A 258 -5.10 30.43 -25.22
N VAL A 259 -5.97 31.38 -24.90
CA VAL A 259 -7.33 31.48 -25.45
C VAL A 259 -7.39 32.67 -26.41
N THR A 260 -7.81 32.42 -27.65
CA THR A 260 -7.93 33.46 -28.68
C THR A 260 -9.41 33.81 -28.88
N PHE A 261 -9.74 35.09 -28.71
CA PHE A 261 -11.07 35.61 -29.03
C PHE A 261 -11.03 36.36 -30.36
N THR A 262 -12.06 36.17 -31.17
CA THR A 262 -12.32 36.96 -32.37
C THR A 262 -13.77 37.43 -32.33
N THR A 263 -14.04 38.53 -33.01
CA THR A 263 -15.36 39.16 -33.04
C THR A 263 -15.61 39.70 -34.45
N ASP A 264 -16.87 39.65 -34.87
CA ASP A 264 -17.33 40.09 -36.18
C ASP A 264 -17.94 41.50 -36.15
N LEU A 265 -18.46 41.94 -34.99
CA LEU A 265 -19.24 43.19 -34.85
C LEU A 265 -18.80 44.10 -33.68
N GLY A 266 -17.88 43.65 -32.82
CA GLY A 266 -17.37 44.42 -31.66
C GLY A 266 -15.85 44.52 -31.65
N THR A 267 -15.28 45.14 -30.60
CA THR A 267 -13.84 45.16 -30.31
C THR A 267 -13.59 45.10 -28.83
#